data_AF-A0A1K1N5H6-F1
#
_entry.id   AF-A0A1K1N5H6-F1
#
_cell.length_a   1.000
_cell.length_b   1.000
_cell.length_c   1.000
_cell.angle_alpha   90.00
_cell.angle_beta   90.00
_cell.angle_gamma   90.00
#
_symmetry.space_group_name_H-M   'P 1'
#
loop_
_entity.id
_entity.type
_entity.pdbx_description
1 polymer ?
#
loop_
_entity_poly.entity_id
_entity_poly.type
_entity_poly.pdbx_seq_one_letter_code
_entity_poly.pdbx_strand_id
1 'polypeptide(L)' 'MKSTLKMILSLENGKSTTLSLASPRADLTAAEVTEALTEIIVHKAILVDGSPVTAIQKLYIQDVEEKLLA' A
#
# COMPACT_ATOMS: atom_id res chain seq x y z
N MET A 1 -17.63 7.91 -4.83
CA MET A 1 -16.29 8.02 -4.19
C MET A 1 -15.71 6.61 -4.07
N LYS A 2 -14.60 6.33 -4.73
CA LYS A 2 -13.88 5.05 -4.59
C LYS A 2 -12.59 5.29 -3.81
N SER A 3 -12.69 5.36 -2.48
CA SER A 3 -11.51 5.44 -1.62
C SER A 3 -10.66 4.18 -1.83
N THR A 4 -9.37 4.38 -2.11
CA THR A 4 -8.42 3.28 -2.35
C THR A 4 -7.23 3.46 -1.43
N LEU A 5 -6.94 2.46 -0.60
CA LEU A 5 -5.72 2.46 0.20
C LEU A 5 -4.53 2.13 -0.71
N LYS A 6 -3.55 3.03 -0.74
CA LYS A 6 -2.29 2.87 -1.45
C LYS A 6 -1.18 2.64 -0.44
N MET A 7 -0.47 1.54 -0.62
CA MET A 7 0.64 1.10 0.21
C MET A 7 1.88 1.01 -0.66
N ILE A 8 2.75 2.01 -0.56
CA ILE A 8 4.00 2.05 -1.30
C ILE A 8 5.07 1.39 -0.44
N LEU A 9 5.69 0.36 -0.98
CA LEU A 9 6.69 -0.45 -0.29
C LEU A 9 8.01 -0.41 -1.07
N SER A 10 9.11 -0.34 -0.34
CA SER A 10 10.46 -0.39 -0.91
C SER A 10 10.90 -1.83 -1.10
N LEU A 11 11.57 -2.10 -2.22
CA LEU A 11 12.15 -3.39 -2.56
C LEU A 11 13.65 -3.36 -2.27
N GLU A 12 14.24 -4.53 -2.03
CA GLU A 12 15.69 -4.68 -1.81
C GLU A 12 16.54 -4.16 -2.98
N ASN A 13 16.01 -4.23 -4.20
CA ASN A 13 16.67 -3.74 -5.42
C ASN A 13 16.64 -2.21 -5.59
N GLY A 14 16.16 -1.46 -4.59
CA GLY A 14 16.07 -0.01 -4.60
C GLY A 14 14.87 0.57 -5.37
N LYS A 15 14.03 -0.28 -5.97
CA LYS A 15 12.74 0.14 -6.55
C LYS A 15 11.64 0.16 -5.49
N SER A 16 10.45 0.58 -5.88
CA SER A 16 9.24 0.48 -5.06
C SER A 16 8.14 -0.27 -5.79
N THR A 17 7.24 -0.87 -5.02
CA THR A 17 5.99 -1.45 -5.49
C THR A 17 4.82 -0.81 -4.77
N THR A 18 3.65 -0.76 -5.41
CA THR A 18 2.44 -0.19 -4.82
C THR A 18 1.36 -1.25 -4.71
N LEU A 19 0.98 -1.61 -3.49
CA LEU A 19 -0.23 -2.38 -3.26
C LEU A 19 -1.42 -1.42 -3.18
N SER A 20 -2.51 -1.80 -3.83
CA SER A 20 -3.74 -1.01 -3.86
C SER A 20 -4.88 -1.87 -3.33
N LEU A 21 -5.54 -1.40 -2.28
CA LEU A 21 -6.75 -2.03 -1.75
C LEU A 21 -7.94 -1.11 -2.04
N ALA A 22 -8.83 -1.58 -2.92
CA ALA A 22 -10.07 -0.87 -3.21
C ALA A 22 -11.05 -1.01 -2.04
N SER A 23 -11.76 0.07 -1.71
CA SER A 23 -12.78 0.09 -0.66
C SER A 23 -12.25 -0.42 0.70
N PRO A 24 -11.22 0.22 1.28
CA PRO A 24 -10.72 -0.15 2.59
C PRO A 24 -11.80 0.03 3.66
N ARG A 25 -11.68 -0.70 4.78
CA ARG A 25 -12.56 -0.56 5.94
C ARG A 25 -12.50 0.90 6.44
N ALA A 26 -13.65 1.48 6.82
CA ALA A 26 -13.77 2.90 7.11
C ALA A 26 -13.01 3.34 8.38
N ASP A 27 -12.85 2.44 9.32
CA ASP A 27 -12.13 2.59 10.60
C ASP A 27 -10.70 2.03 10.54
N LEU A 28 -10.19 1.73 9.34
CA LEU A 28 -8.84 1.19 9.19
C LEU A 28 -7.80 2.25 9.58
N THR A 29 -6.98 1.92 10.57
CA THR A 29 -5.94 2.83 11.08
C THR A 29 -4.60 2.60 10.40
N ALA A 30 -3.75 3.63 10.39
CA ALA A 30 -2.37 3.49 9.91
C ALA A 30 -1.58 2.44 10.72
N ALA A 31 -1.88 2.27 12.01
CA ALA A 31 -1.22 1.29 12.86
C ALA A 31 -1.54 -0.15 12.45
N GLU A 32 -2.81 -0.49 12.26
CA GLU A 32 -3.24 -1.82 11.79
C GLU A 32 -2.63 -2.17 10.43
N VAL A 33 -2.61 -1.21 9.50
CA VAL A 33 -2.00 -1.41 8.18
C VAL A 33 -0.49 -1.62 8.29
N THR A 34 0.17 -0.86 9.17
CA THR A 34 1.62 -0.97 9.40
C THR A 34 1.97 -2.33 10.01
N GLU A 35 1.20 -2.80 10.99
CA GLU A 35 1.39 -4.11 11.62
C GLU A 35 1.27 -5.24 10.59
N ALA A 36 0.19 -5.26 9.81
CA ALA A 36 -0.02 -6.25 8.76
C ALA A 36 1.11 -6.22 7.70
N LEU A 37 1.54 -5.04 7.26
CA LEU A 37 2.65 -4.91 6.30
C LEU A 37 4.00 -5.33 6.90
N THR A 38 4.19 -5.12 8.20
CA THR A 38 5.41 -5.54 8.90
C THR A 38 5.52 -7.07 8.91
N GLU A 39 4.43 -7.79 9.18
CA GLU A 39 4.42 -9.26 9.08
C GLU A 39 4.77 -9.73 7.67
N ILE A 40 4.18 -9.09 6.65
CA ILE A 40 4.48 -9.37 5.23
C ILE A 40 5.97 -9.20 4.92
N ILE A 41 6.60 -8.15 5.44
CA ILE A 41 8.03 -7.87 5.26
C ILE A 41 8.89 -8.91 6.00
N VAL A 42 8.57 -9.20 7.26
CA VAL A 42 9.28 -10.18 8.08
C VAL A 42 9.27 -11.56 7.43
N HIS A 43 8.12 -11.96 6.88
CA HIS A 43 7.98 -13.24 6.19
C HIS A 43 8.44 -13.22 4.73
N LYS A 44 8.91 -12.07 4.22
CA LYS A 44 9.26 -11.86 2.81
C LYS A 44 8.17 -12.38 1.86
N ALA A 45 6.90 -12.20 2.24
CA ALA A 45 5.76 -12.83 1.57
C ALA A 45 5.48 -12.22 0.18
N ILE A 46 6.03 -11.03 -0.10
CA ILE A 46 5.91 -10.37 -1.40
C ILE A 46 7.29 -10.27 -2.04
N LEU A 47 7.38 -10.81 -3.26
CA LEU A 47 8.53 -10.73 -4.16
C LEU A 47 8.06 -10.05 -5.45
N VAL A 48 8.78 -9.01 -5.88
CA VAL A 48 8.56 -8.35 -7.17
C VAL A 48 9.86 -8.45 -7.96
N ASP A 49 9.78 -9.09 -9.14
CA ASP A 49 10.96 -9.40 -9.96
C ASP A 49 12.07 -10.12 -9.17
N GLY A 50 11.67 -11.03 -8.27
CA GLY A 50 12.60 -11.78 -7.40
C GLY A 50 13.20 -10.97 -6.24
N SER A 51 12.84 -9.69 -6.09
CA SER A 51 13.31 -8.84 -4.99
C SER A 51 12.24 -8.74 -3.89
N PRO A 52 12.58 -9.03 -2.62
CA PRO A 52 11.61 -8.93 -1.53
C PRO A 52 11.34 -7.48 -1.16
N VAL A 53 10.16 -7.26 -0.57
CA VAL A 53 9.84 -6.00 0.10
C VAL A 53 10.64 -5.89 1.40
N THR A 54 11.24 -4.73 1.65
CA THR A 54 12.11 -4.47 2.81
C THR A 54 11.61 -3.38 3.75
N ALA A 55 10.80 -2.45 3.25
CA ALA A 55 10.29 -1.35 4.07
C ALA A 55 8.97 -0.79 3.56
N ILE A 56 8.23 -0.13 4.46
CA ILE A 56 7.05 0.67 4.12
C ILE A 56 7.52 2.09 3.82
N GLN A 57 7.26 2.59 2.61
CA GLN A 57 7.66 3.94 2.20
C GLN A 57 6.55 4.96 2.47
N LYS A 58 5.30 4.60 2.14
CA LYS A 58 4.15 5.51 2.29
C LYS A 58 2.83 4.75 2.37
N LEU A 59 1.94 5.20 3.25
CA LEU A 59 0.56 4.72 3.38
C LEU A 59 -0.38 5.91 3.24
N TYR A 60 -1.38 5.82 2.36
CA TYR A 60 -2.39 6.86 2.22
C TYR A 60 -3.67 6.34 1.59
N ILE A 61 -4.79 6.99 1.91
CA ILE A 61 -6.05 6.83 1.20
C ILE A 61 -6.05 7.78 0.01
N GLN A 62 -6.33 7.25 -1.17
CA GLN A 62 -6.59 8.00 -2.38
C GLN A 62 -8.10 8.05 -2.63
N ASP A 63 -8.67 9.25 -2.52
CA ASP A 63 -10.04 9.51 -2.94
C ASP A 63 -10.03 10.03 -4.37
N VAL A 64 -10.76 9.34 -5.25
CA VAL A 64 -10.96 9.77 -6.65
C VAL A 64 -12.38 10.30 -6.77
N GLU A 65 -12.48 11.61 -7.03
CA GLU A 65 -13.72 12.29 -7.42
C GLU A 65 -13.67 12.60 -8.91
N GLU A 66 -14.68 12.14 -9.65
CA GLU A 66 -14.85 12.47 -11.06
C GLU A 66 -15.72 13.73 -11.15
N LYS A 67 -15.21 14.78 -11.82
CA LYS A 67 -15.97 16.01 -12.08
C LYS A 67 -16.08 16.22 -13.58
N LEU A 68 -17.30 16.49 -14.05
CA LEU A 68 -17.54 16.89 -15.43
C LEU A 68 -16.90 18.26 -15.68
N LEU A 69 -16.19 18.36 -16.80
CA LEU A 69 -15.67 19.64 -17.28
C LEU A 69 -16.86 20.50 -17.74
N ALA A 70 -16.92 21.76 -17.28
CA ALA A 70 -17.94 22.73 -17.67
C ALA A 70 -17.67 23.28 -19.08
#